data_AF-A0A7J2VBG5-F1
#
_entry.id   AF-A0A7J2VBG5-F1
#
_cell.length_a   1.000
_cell.length_b   1.000
_cell.length_c   1.000
_cell.angle_alpha   90.00
_cell.angle_beta   90.00
_cell.angle_gamma   90.00
#
_symmetry.space_group_name_H-M   'P 1'
#
loop_
_entity.id
_entity.type
_entity.pdbx_description
1 polymer ?
#
loop_
_entity_poly.entity_id
_entity_poly.type
_entity_poly.pdbx_seq_one_letter_code
_entity_poly.pdbx_strand_id
1 'polypeptide(L)' 'MKFRELSSVVECLKRRFNLYAIILFGSRARGNYKPWSDYDLLIIGDFNKPHLDRLREVLETLSCTSLPIEPATDL' A
#
# COMPACT_ATOMS: atom_id res chain seq x y z
N MET A 1 12.65 0.32 -6.04
CA MET A 1 12.17 1.24 -4.99
C MET A 1 13.26 1.44 -3.94
N LYS A 2 13.68 2.67 -3.67
CA LYS A 2 14.58 3.03 -2.56
C LYS A 2 13.77 3.07 -1.26
N PHE A 3 14.41 2.83 -0.12
CA PHE A 3 13.76 2.88 1.22
C PHE A 3 12.86 4.11 1.42
N ARG A 4 13.30 5.27 0.91
CA ARG A 4 12.57 6.55 0.99
C ARG A 4 11.17 6.52 0.34
N GLU A 5 11.00 5.77 -0.74
CA GLU A 5 9.72 5.69 -1.46
C GLU A 5 8.69 4.86 -0.67
N LEU A 6 9.12 3.82 0.04
CA LEU A 6 8.21 3.02 0.88
C LEU A 6 7.80 3.80 2.12
N SER A 7 8.74 4.54 2.70
CA SER A 7 8.44 5.45 3.81
C SER A 7 7.40 6.50 3.44
N SER A 8 7.42 7.05 2.21
CA SER A 8 6.40 8.04 1.80
C SER A 8 5.01 7.42 1.66
N VAL A 9 4.92 6.19 1.15
CA VAL A 9 3.64 5.44 1.09
C VAL A 9 3.07 5.26 2.50
N VAL A 10 3.89 4.76 3.42
CA VAL A 10 3.50 4.55 4.82
C VAL A 10 3.03 5.85 5.47
N GLU A 11 3.76 6.94 5.26
CA GLU A 11 3.42 8.23 5.88
C GLU A 11 2.12 8.82 5.33
N CYS A 12 1.86 8.69 4.03
CA CYS A 12 0.59 9.14 3.46
C CYS A 12 -0.61 8.35 4.01
N LEU A 13 -0.47 7.03 4.16
CA LEU A 13 -1.53 6.20 4.71
C LEU A 13 -1.80 6.52 6.18
N LYS A 14 -0.75 6.64 7.00
CA LYS A 14 -0.88 6.96 8.44
C LYS A 14 -1.52 8.31 8.71
N ARG A 15 -1.34 9.29 7.82
CA ARG A 15 -1.95 10.61 7.95
C ARG A 15 -3.46 10.62 7.72
N ARG A 16 -3.99 9.66 6.95
CA ARG A 16 -5.40 9.66 6.51
C ARG A 16 -6.25 8.60 7.19
N PHE A 17 -5.66 7.50 7.65
CA PHE A 17 -6.37 6.35 8.20
C PHE A 17 -5.86 6.02 9.61
N ASN A 18 -6.77 5.53 10.47
CA ASN A 18 -6.39 4.90 11.72
C ASN A 18 -5.93 3.47 11.44
N LEU A 19 -4.61 3.27 11.35
CA LEU A 19 -4.02 2.00 10.95
C LEU A 19 -3.54 1.21 12.16
N TYR A 20 -3.86 -0.08 12.17
CA TYR A 20 -3.31 -1.05 13.12
C TYR A 20 -1.99 -1.62 12.62
N ALA A 21 -1.88 -1.89 11.32
CA ALA A 21 -0.67 -2.41 10.71
C ALA A 21 -0.58 -2.11 9.22
N ILE A 22 0.65 -2.01 8.72
CA ILE A 22 0.99 -2.12 7.30
C ILE A 22 2.01 -3.24 7.19
N ILE A 23 1.68 -4.29 6.43
CA ILE A 23 2.50 -5.50 6.30
C ILE A 23 3.02 -5.57 4.88
N LEU A 24 4.35 -5.60 4.74
CA LEU A 24 5.01 -5.96 3.48
C LEU A 24 5.02 -7.47 3.34
N PHE A 25 4.47 -7.99 2.25
CA PHE A 25 4.47 -9.41 1.95
C PHE A 25 5.00 -9.68 0.53
N GLY A 26 4.92 -10.93 0.09
CA GLY A 26 5.34 -11.33 -1.25
C GLY A 26 6.85 -11.45 -1.43
N SER A 27 7.30 -11.37 -2.68
CA SER A 27 8.69 -11.70 -3.05
C SER A 27 9.71 -10.72 -2.47
N ARG A 28 9.35 -9.43 -2.33
CA ARG A 28 10.18 -8.39 -1.71
C ARG A 28 10.40 -8.67 -0.23
N ALA A 29 9.37 -9.11 0.50
CA ALA A 29 9.49 -9.48 1.91
C ALA A 29 10.37 -10.73 2.12
N ARG A 30 10.27 -11.72 1.23
CA ARG A 30 11.01 -12.99 1.33
C ARG A 30 12.45 -12.92 0.82
N GLY A 31 12.81 -11.85 0.11
CA GLY A 31 14.14 -11.69 -0.49
C GLY A 31 14.36 -12.46 -1.81
N ASN A 32 13.31 -13.06 -2.38
CA ASN A 32 13.38 -13.78 -3.66
C ASN A 32 12.75 -13.00 -4.84
N TYR A 33 12.79 -11.68 -4.77
CA TYR A 33 12.25 -10.77 -5.77
C TYR A 33 13.15 -10.65 -7.01
N LYS A 34 12.55 -10.32 -8.15
CA LYS A 34 13.25 -9.95 -9.40
C LYS A 34 13.30 -8.43 -9.55
N PRO A 35 14.13 -7.87 -10.45
CA PRO A 35 14.23 -6.41 -10.63
C PRO A 35 12.88 -5.72 -10.86
N TRP A 36 11.97 -6.37 -11.57
CA TRP A 36 10.62 -5.91 -11.91
C TRP A 36 9.54 -6.34 -10.91
N SER A 37 9.88 -6.98 -9.79
CA SER A 37 8.88 -7.37 -8.81
C SER A 37 8.33 -6.17 -8.06
N ASP A 38 7.00 -6.14 -7.95
CA ASP A 38 6.26 -5.15 -7.19
C ASP A 38 6.45 -5.30 -5.68
N TYR A 39 5.94 -4.32 -4.93
CA TYR A 39 5.85 -4.34 -3.47
C TYR A 39 4.41 -4.61 -3.08
N ASP A 40 4.17 -5.74 -2.43
CA ASP A 40 2.83 -6.13 -1.97
C ASP A 40 2.59 -5.63 -0.54
N LEU A 41 1.59 -4.78 -0.35
CA LEU A 41 1.25 -4.20 0.96
C LEU A 41 -0.16 -4.59 1.40
N LEU A 42 -0.26 -5.11 2.62
CA LEU A 42 -1.54 -5.35 3.30
C LEU A 42 -1.73 -4.26 4.35
N ILE A 43 -2.84 -3.54 4.25
CA ILE A 43 -3.19 -2.43 5.14
C ILE A 43 -4.32 -2.89 6.06
N ILE A 44 -4.10 -2.82 7.36
CA ILE A 44 -5.06 -3.20 8.41
C ILE A 44 -5.35 -1.97 9.25
N GLY A 45 -6.61 -1.63 9.41
CA GLY A 45 -7.05 -0.42 10.10
C GLY A 45 -8.57 -0.36 10.21
N ASP A 46 -9.06 0.74 10.77
CA ASP A 46 -10.50 1.01 10.84
C ASP A 46 -11.02 1.44 9.48
N PHE A 47 -11.68 0.49 8.80
CA PHE A 47 -12.37 0.75 7.55
C PHE A 47 -13.86 0.45 7.73
N ASN A 48 -14.68 1.49 7.66
CA ASN A 48 -16.13 1.42 7.81
C ASN A 48 -16.89 1.55 6.47
N LYS A 49 -16.17 1.57 5.35
CA LYS A 49 -16.74 1.72 4.01
C LYS A 49 -16.76 0.39 3.24
N PRO A 50 -17.68 0.23 2.27
CA PRO A 50 -17.65 -0.87 1.32
C PRO A 50 -16.29 -0.99 0.61
N HIS A 51 -15.98 -2.19 0.10
CA HIS A 51 -14.68 -2.52 -0.48
C HIS A 51 -14.20 -1.50 -1.52
N LEU A 52 -15.04 -1.17 -2.52
CA LEU A 52 -14.68 -0.26 -3.61
C LEU A 52 -14.45 1.18 -3.14
N ASP A 53 -15.25 1.65 -2.18
CA ASP A 53 -15.10 3.00 -1.62
C ASP A 53 -13.80 3.11 -0.83
N ARG A 54 -13.48 2.10 -0.01
CA ARG A 54 -12.20 2.02 0.69
C ARG A 54 -11.03 1.99 -0.29
N LEU A 55 -11.13 1.18 -1.35
CA LEU A 55 -10.08 1.08 -2.36
C LEU A 55 -9.82 2.43 -3.02
N ARG A 56 -10.90 3.11 -3.42
CA ARG A 56 -10.83 4.46 -3.99
C ARG A 56 -10.15 5.44 -3.03
N GLU A 57 -10.53 5.46 -1.75
CA GLU A 57 -9.91 6.36 -0.76
C GLU A 57 -8.42 6.08 -0.58
N VAL A 58 -8.02 4.80 -0.57
CA VAL A 58 -6.60 4.42 -0.46
C VAL A 58 -5.83 4.91 -1.68
N LEU A 59 -6.35 4.69 -2.90
CA LEU A 59 -5.71 5.17 -4.13
C LEU A 59 -5.62 6.70 -4.17
N GLU A 60 -6.69 7.41 -3.80
CA GLU A 60 -6.68 8.88 -3.70
C GLU A 60 -5.66 9.37 -2.66
N THR A 61 -5.53 8.68 -1.52
CA THR A 61 -4.54 9.02 -0.48
C THR A 61 -3.10 8.87 -0.99
N LEU A 62 -2.85 7.85 -1.79
CA LEU A 62 -1.52 7.55 -2.31
C LEU A 62 -1.11 8.40 -3.53
N SER A 63 -2.02 9.24 -4.04
CA SER A 63 -1.73 10.25 -5.08
C SER A 63 -0.65 11.26 -4.67
N CYS A 64 -0.33 11.35 -3.37
CA CYS A 64 0.82 12.10 -2.85
C CYS A 64 2.19 11.53 -3.29
N THR A 65 2.22 10.31 -3.84
CA THR A 65 3.43 9.64 -4.31
C THR A 65 3.45 9.60 -5.84
N SER A 66 4.63 9.61 -6.43
CA SER A 66 4.80 9.45 -7.88
C SER A 66 4.94 7.98 -8.31
N LEU A 67 4.54 7.04 -7.45
CA LEU A 67 4.76 5.62 -7.67
C LEU A 67 3.60 5.01 -8.46
N PRO A 68 3.88 4.07 -9.38
CA PRO A 68 2.83 3.25 -9.95
C PRO A 68 2.25 2.35 -8.84
N ILE A 69 0.94 2.43 -8.64
CA ILE A 69 0.23 1.67 -7.61
C ILE A 69 -0.93 0.97 -8.28
N GLU A 70 -1.01 -0.34 -8.05
CA GLU A 70 -2.08 -1.18 -8.57
C GLU A 70 -2.89 -1.74 -7.39
N PRO A 71 -4.22 -1.64 -7.42
CA PRO A 71 -5.06 -2.33 -6.46
C PRO A 71 -5.03 -3.85 -6.71
N ALA A 72 -5.05 -4.64 -5.63
CA ALA A 72 -5.27 -6.08 -5.78
C ALA A 72 -6.73 -6.31 -6.18
N THR A 73 -6.98 -6.58 -7.47
CA THR A 73 -8.32 -6.72 -8.05
C THR A 73 -8.88 -8.15 -8.02
N ASP A 74 -8.07 -9.12 -7.63
CA ASP A 74 -8.39 -10.56 -7.76
C ASP A 74 -9.08 -11.16 -6.52
N LEU A 75 -9.72 -10.35 -5.68
CA LEU A 75 -10.40 -10.78 -4.43
C LEU A 75 -11.90 -10.53 -4.44
#